data_AF-A0A3E4XB44-F1
#
_entry.id   AF-A0A3E4XB44-F1
#
_cell.length_a   1.000
_cell.length_b   1.000
_cell.length_c   1.000
_cell.angle_alpha   90.00
_cell.angle_beta   90.00
_cell.angle_gamma   90.00
#
_symmetry.space_group_name_H-M   'P 1'
#
loop_
_entity.id
_entity.type
_entity.pdbx_description
1 polymer ?
#
loop_
_entity_poly.entity_id
_entity_poly.type
_entity_poly.pdbx_seq_one_letter_code
_entity_poly.pdbx_strand_id
1 'polypeptide(L)'
;MEYDLEQEKAFDYTGLNINQIVSHITQFVSGLWQIHPFGEGNTRTTAVFTIQYLRSMGFNVENDLFANHSWYFRNALVRANYQNIQKSIKRESVYLERFFRNLLIGENNELRNRFMVVDAPEGMDISTPTSTPTSTPTSSDNPLLIDNENIIRLIKAIANNRLSVKEMMVAVGLKNRENFMEYSLNPAMKEGFVSMLYPDKPRHPRQKYMLTIKGLAVYNSNNLK
;
A
#
# COMPACT_ATOMS: atom_id res chain seq x y z
N MET A 1 -0.05 -14.10 -23.32
CA MET A 1 -0.54 -12.74 -23.05
C MET A 1 -1.82 -12.44 -23.82
N GLU A 2 -1.82 -12.39 -25.16
CA GLU A 2 -3.05 -12.15 -25.95
C GLU A 2 -4.18 -13.12 -25.55
N TYR A 3 -3.88 -14.43 -25.58
CA TYR A 3 -4.81 -15.49 -25.18
C TYR A 3 -5.37 -15.29 -23.76
N ASP A 4 -4.51 -14.99 -22.78
CA ASP A 4 -4.92 -14.83 -21.37
C ASP A 4 -5.85 -13.62 -21.19
N LEU A 5 -5.57 -12.53 -21.89
CA LEU A 5 -6.39 -11.31 -21.85
C LEU A 5 -7.72 -11.48 -22.60
N GLU A 6 -7.75 -12.24 -23.69
CA GLU A 6 -8.98 -12.57 -24.41
C GLU A 6 -9.90 -13.46 -23.57
N GLN A 7 -9.35 -14.49 -22.91
CA GLN A 7 -10.10 -15.33 -21.98
C GLN A 7 -10.67 -14.50 -20.82
N GLU A 8 -9.86 -13.61 -20.24
CA GLU A 8 -10.32 -12.74 -19.15
C GLU A 8 -11.43 -11.78 -19.62
N LYS A 9 -11.29 -11.19 -20.80
CA LYS A 9 -12.30 -10.29 -21.35
C LYS A 9 -13.64 -10.98 -21.63
N ALA A 10 -13.60 -12.28 -21.95
CA ALA A 10 -14.79 -13.09 -22.16
C ALA A 10 -15.41 -13.62 -20.86
N PHE A 11 -14.73 -13.49 -19.72
CA PHE A 11 -15.21 -13.98 -18.44
C PHE A 11 -16.34 -13.09 -17.89
N ASP A 12 -17.46 -13.72 -17.53
CA ASP A 12 -18.62 -13.03 -16.95
C ASP A 12 -18.58 -13.08 -15.43
N TYR A 13 -18.48 -11.91 -14.81
CA TYR A 13 -18.47 -11.74 -13.35
C TYR A 13 -19.88 -11.70 -12.74
N THR A 14 -20.94 -11.61 -13.55
CA THR A 14 -22.31 -11.48 -13.04
C THR A 14 -22.78 -12.76 -12.35
N GLY A 15 -23.50 -12.60 -11.22
CA GLY A 15 -24.01 -13.72 -10.44
C GLY A 15 -22.99 -14.49 -9.61
N LEU A 16 -21.69 -14.17 -9.69
CA LEU A 16 -20.66 -14.76 -8.85
C LEU A 16 -20.70 -14.20 -7.43
N ASN A 17 -20.44 -15.08 -6.46
CA ASN A 17 -20.19 -14.64 -5.09
C ASN A 17 -18.75 -14.12 -4.95
N ILE A 18 -18.50 -13.37 -3.88
CA ILE A 18 -17.23 -12.69 -3.69
C ILE A 18 -16.02 -13.63 -3.55
N ASN A 19 -16.22 -14.86 -3.06
CA ASN A 19 -15.14 -15.86 -2.98
C ASN A 19 -14.72 -16.32 -4.37
N GLN A 20 -15.69 -16.51 -5.27
CA GLN A 20 -15.43 -16.89 -6.65
C GLN A 20 -14.71 -15.75 -7.39
N ILE A 21 -15.12 -14.51 -7.18
CA ILE A 21 -14.46 -13.33 -7.75
C ILE A 21 -13.00 -13.27 -7.28
N VAL A 22 -12.75 -13.36 -5.96
CA VAL A 22 -11.39 -13.35 -5.40
C VAL A 22 -10.54 -14.48 -5.98
N SER A 23 -11.09 -15.70 -6.05
CA SER A 23 -10.38 -16.86 -6.58
C SER A 23 -10.00 -16.67 -8.05
N HIS A 24 -10.94 -16.18 -8.86
CA HIS A 24 -10.72 -15.91 -10.27
C HIS A 24 -9.66 -14.81 -10.49
N ILE A 25 -9.80 -13.66 -9.81
CA ILE A 25 -8.80 -12.57 -9.87
C ILE A 25 -7.42 -13.06 -9.45
N THR A 26 -7.34 -13.90 -8.42
CA THR A 26 -6.07 -14.48 -7.97
C THR A 26 -5.42 -15.32 -9.06
N GLN A 27 -6.21 -16.16 -9.74
CA GLN A 27 -5.73 -17.01 -10.82
C GLN A 27 -5.29 -16.19 -12.04
N PHE A 28 -6.10 -15.21 -12.44
CA PHE A 28 -5.78 -14.31 -13.55
C PHE A 28 -4.50 -13.51 -13.31
N VAL A 29 -4.38 -12.85 -12.14
CA VAL A 29 -3.22 -12.00 -11.82
C VAL A 29 -1.94 -12.84 -11.66
N SER A 30 -2.02 -14.01 -11.03
CA SER A 30 -0.87 -14.91 -10.91
C SER A 30 -0.41 -15.43 -12.28
N GLY A 31 -1.33 -15.81 -13.16
CA GLY A 31 -1.04 -16.21 -14.53
C GLY A 31 -0.42 -15.09 -15.36
N LEU A 32 -0.98 -13.87 -15.28
CA LEU A 32 -0.43 -12.70 -15.95
C LEU A 32 1.02 -12.42 -15.53
N TRP A 33 1.31 -12.51 -14.23
CA TRP A 33 2.66 -12.34 -13.71
C TRP A 33 3.62 -13.42 -14.21
N GLN A 34 3.17 -14.68 -14.31
CA GLN A 34 3.98 -15.82 -14.76
C GLN A 34 4.53 -15.67 -16.17
N ILE A 35 3.86 -14.88 -17.03
CA ILE A 35 4.32 -14.62 -18.41
C ILE A 35 5.70 -13.95 -18.43
N HIS A 36 6.04 -13.16 -17.40
CA HIS A 36 7.33 -12.49 -17.24
C HIS A 36 7.88 -11.84 -18.54
N PRO A 37 7.11 -10.98 -19.23
CA PRO A 37 7.48 -10.43 -20.53
C PRO A 37 8.64 -9.43 -20.50
N PHE A 38 8.94 -8.85 -19.34
CA PHE A 38 9.99 -7.83 -19.18
C PHE A 38 11.23 -8.41 -18.49
N GLY A 39 12.41 -7.86 -18.80
CA GLY A 39 13.64 -8.19 -18.09
C GLY A 39 13.64 -7.78 -16.61
N GLU A 40 12.92 -6.70 -16.28
CA GLU A 40 12.74 -6.23 -14.90
C GLU A 40 11.35 -5.56 -14.74
N GLY A 41 10.88 -5.41 -13.50
CA GLY A 41 9.66 -4.64 -13.23
C GLY A 41 8.34 -5.39 -13.45
N ASN A 42 8.36 -6.71 -13.71
CA ASN A 42 7.15 -7.52 -13.88
C ASN A 42 6.17 -7.37 -12.71
N THR A 43 6.64 -7.55 -11.46
CA THR A 43 5.77 -7.41 -10.27
C THR A 43 5.14 -6.03 -10.14
N ARG A 44 5.90 -4.96 -10.40
CA ARG A 44 5.39 -3.58 -10.32
C ARG A 44 4.33 -3.35 -11.40
N THR A 45 4.61 -3.80 -12.62
CA THR A 45 3.70 -3.68 -13.75
C THR A 45 2.41 -4.46 -13.51
N THR A 46 2.50 -5.70 -13.00
CA THR A 46 1.34 -6.49 -12.59
C THR A 46 0.52 -5.77 -11.52
N ALA A 47 1.15 -5.23 -10.47
CA ALA A 47 0.42 -4.51 -9.42
C ALA A 47 -0.36 -3.30 -9.97
N VAL A 48 0.29 -2.46 -10.79
CA VAL A 48 -0.36 -1.30 -11.41
C VAL A 48 -1.47 -1.72 -12.35
N PHE A 49 -1.25 -2.74 -13.18
CA PHE A 49 -2.27 -3.31 -14.05
C PHE A 49 -3.48 -3.80 -13.25
N THR A 50 -3.26 -4.57 -12.19
CA THR A 50 -4.32 -5.10 -11.33
C THR A 50 -5.17 -3.97 -10.73
N ILE A 51 -4.56 -2.90 -10.23
CA ILE A 51 -5.30 -1.74 -9.71
C ILE A 51 -6.20 -1.13 -10.80
N GLN A 52 -5.64 -0.87 -11.99
CA GLN A 52 -6.39 -0.25 -13.09
C GLN A 52 -7.50 -1.17 -13.61
N TYR A 53 -7.22 -2.47 -13.70
CA TYR A 53 -8.18 -3.49 -14.12
C TYR A 53 -9.36 -3.57 -13.15
N LEU A 54 -9.10 -3.69 -11.84
CA LEU A 54 -10.16 -3.73 -10.82
C LEU A 54 -10.99 -2.44 -10.81
N ARG A 55 -10.35 -1.27 -10.98
CA ARG A 55 -11.07 0.02 -11.10
C ARG A 55 -11.95 0.08 -12.34
N SER A 56 -11.51 -0.49 -13.47
CA SER A 56 -12.32 -0.54 -14.69
C SER A 56 -13.59 -1.40 -14.53
N MET A 57 -13.59 -2.35 -13.59
CA MET A 57 -14.76 -3.15 -13.21
C MET A 57 -15.62 -2.50 -12.10
N GLY A 58 -15.26 -1.30 -11.64
CA GLY A 58 -16.02 -0.55 -10.64
C GLY A 58 -15.61 -0.79 -9.19
N PHE A 59 -14.57 -1.58 -8.92
CA PHE A 59 -14.06 -1.72 -7.55
C PHE A 59 -13.32 -0.45 -7.11
N ASN A 60 -13.60 0.01 -5.88
CA ASN A 60 -12.88 1.13 -5.28
C ASN A 60 -11.58 0.67 -4.62
N VAL A 61 -10.53 0.51 -5.44
CA VAL A 61 -9.23 0.00 -5.00
C VAL A 61 -8.21 1.13 -4.80
N GLU A 62 -7.61 1.19 -3.62
CA GLU A 62 -6.52 2.11 -3.27
C GLU A 62 -5.13 1.45 -3.41
N ASN A 63 -4.10 2.26 -3.61
CA ASN A 63 -2.72 1.77 -3.78
C ASN A 63 -2.03 1.39 -2.46
N ASP A 64 -2.58 1.80 -1.32
CA ASP A 64 -1.93 1.67 0.00
C ASP A 64 -1.61 0.22 0.37
N LEU A 65 -2.50 -0.73 0.05
CA LEU A 65 -2.25 -2.13 0.37
C LEU A 65 -1.06 -2.69 -0.42
N PHE A 66 -0.94 -2.35 -1.70
CA PHE A 66 0.19 -2.72 -2.54
C PHE A 66 1.48 -2.06 -2.08
N ALA A 67 1.43 -0.78 -1.70
CA ALA A 67 2.61 -0.06 -1.19
C ALA A 67 3.13 -0.67 0.11
N ASN A 68 2.23 -0.89 1.08
CA ASN A 68 2.57 -1.41 2.41
C ASN A 68 2.96 -2.89 2.42
N HIS A 69 2.46 -3.67 1.47
CA HIS A 69 2.67 -5.13 1.42
C HIS A 69 3.29 -5.59 0.09
N SER A 70 4.12 -4.74 -0.54
CA SER A 70 4.75 -5.04 -1.83
C SER A 70 5.60 -6.32 -1.82
N TRP A 71 6.38 -6.55 -0.76
CA TRP A 71 7.18 -7.77 -0.61
C TRP A 71 6.30 -9.01 -0.41
N TYR A 72 5.24 -8.88 0.38
CA TYR A 72 4.25 -9.95 0.55
C TYR A 72 3.58 -10.29 -0.78
N PHE A 73 3.10 -9.30 -1.52
CA PHE A 73 2.46 -9.50 -2.82
C PHE A 73 3.40 -10.21 -3.80
N ARG A 74 4.67 -9.77 -3.87
CA ARG A 74 5.70 -10.42 -4.68
C ARG A 74 5.93 -11.88 -4.29
N ASN A 75 6.03 -12.18 -3.00
CA ASN A 75 6.24 -13.55 -2.53
C ASN A 75 4.98 -14.42 -2.67
N ALA A 76 3.79 -13.83 -2.53
CA ALA A 76 2.51 -14.49 -2.79
C ALA A 76 2.38 -14.91 -4.25
N LEU A 77 2.78 -14.05 -5.19
CA LEU A 77 2.85 -14.38 -6.62
C LEU A 77 3.82 -15.53 -6.89
N VAL A 78 4.96 -15.57 -6.20
CA VAL A 78 5.91 -16.71 -6.28
C VAL A 78 5.25 -17.97 -5.75
N ARG A 79 4.61 -17.95 -4.57
CA ARG A 79 3.93 -19.13 -3.99
C ARG A 79 2.79 -19.65 -4.86
N ALA A 80 2.05 -18.75 -5.51
CA ALA A 80 0.96 -19.12 -6.40
C ALA A 80 1.46 -19.82 -7.68
N ASN A 81 2.66 -19.51 -8.15
CA ASN A 81 3.17 -20.01 -9.44
C ASN A 81 4.24 -21.11 -9.32
N TYR A 82 5.02 -21.11 -8.24
CA TYR A 82 6.15 -22.02 -8.06
C TYR A 82 5.70 -23.41 -7.62
N GLN A 83 6.26 -24.43 -8.25
CA GLN A 83 6.14 -25.82 -7.84
C GLN A 83 7.47 -26.54 -8.02
N ASN A 84 7.78 -27.47 -7.12
CA ASN A 84 8.93 -28.33 -7.23
C ASN A 84 8.59 -29.71 -6.65
N ILE A 85 8.33 -30.66 -7.54
CA ILE A 85 7.86 -32.01 -7.19
C ILE A 85 8.93 -32.77 -6.39
N GLN A 86 10.21 -32.62 -6.74
CA GLN A 86 11.31 -33.30 -6.04
C GLN A 86 11.46 -32.83 -4.59
N LYS A 87 11.07 -31.58 -4.31
CA LYS A 87 11.05 -31.00 -2.96
C LYS A 87 9.66 -31.03 -2.33
N SER A 88 8.69 -31.73 -2.93
CA SER A 88 7.29 -31.75 -2.49
C SER A 88 6.62 -30.37 -2.35
N ILE A 89 7.12 -29.37 -3.07
CA ILE A 89 6.58 -28.01 -3.06
C ILE A 89 5.47 -27.90 -4.10
N LYS A 90 4.26 -27.56 -3.65
CA LYS A 90 3.09 -27.33 -4.50
C LYS A 90 2.80 -25.84 -4.64
N ARG A 91 2.02 -25.49 -5.67
CA ARG A 91 1.48 -24.14 -5.82
C ARG A 91 0.46 -23.86 -4.73
N GLU A 92 0.53 -22.67 -4.16
CA GLU A 92 -0.38 -22.23 -3.10
C GLU A 92 -0.83 -20.79 -3.36
N SER A 93 -2.08 -20.65 -3.82
CA SER A 93 -2.71 -19.35 -4.07
C SER A 93 -3.19 -18.65 -2.79
N VAL A 94 -3.33 -19.38 -1.67
CA VAL A 94 -3.99 -18.91 -0.44
C VAL A 94 -3.46 -17.57 0.09
N TYR A 95 -2.16 -17.29 -0.06
CA TYR A 95 -1.59 -16.02 0.37
C TYR A 95 -1.98 -14.86 -0.55
N LEU A 96 -2.03 -15.12 -1.85
CA LEU A 96 -2.48 -14.14 -2.83
C LEU A 96 -3.99 -13.91 -2.71
N GLU A 97 -4.77 -14.95 -2.40
CA GLU A 97 -6.19 -14.83 -2.06
C GLU A 97 -6.40 -13.96 -0.82
N ARG A 98 -5.63 -14.16 0.26
CA ARG A 98 -5.70 -13.29 1.46
C ARG A 98 -5.42 -11.82 1.12
N PHE A 99 -4.43 -11.56 0.27
CA PHE A 99 -4.14 -10.21 -0.20
C PHE A 99 -5.36 -9.61 -0.93
N PHE A 100 -5.96 -10.34 -1.87
CA PHE A 100 -7.13 -9.87 -2.61
C PHE A 100 -8.40 -9.76 -1.76
N ARG A 101 -8.56 -10.60 -0.73
CA ARG A 101 -9.65 -10.45 0.25
C ARG A 101 -9.51 -9.16 1.04
N ASN A 102 -8.31 -8.85 1.53
CA ASN A 102 -8.09 -7.55 2.18
C ASN A 102 -8.35 -6.38 1.23
N LEU A 103 -7.96 -6.52 -0.05
CA LEU A 103 -8.12 -5.49 -1.06
C LEU A 103 -9.57 -5.23 -1.47
N LEU A 104 -10.34 -6.28 -1.75
CA LEU A 104 -11.66 -6.19 -2.39
C LEU A 104 -12.81 -6.08 -1.38
N ILE A 105 -12.66 -6.67 -0.19
CA ILE A 105 -13.72 -6.72 0.84
C ILE A 105 -13.29 -6.17 2.19
N GLY A 106 -12.09 -5.60 2.30
CA GLY A 106 -11.64 -4.93 3.51
C GLY A 106 -11.42 -5.89 4.69
N GLU A 107 -11.12 -7.15 4.42
CA GLU A 107 -10.74 -8.08 5.50
C GLU A 107 -9.39 -7.72 6.12
N ASN A 108 -9.19 -8.24 7.34
CA ASN A 108 -7.99 -8.02 8.13
C ASN A 108 -7.11 -9.29 8.18
N ASN A 109 -7.00 -10.02 7.07
CA ASN A 109 -6.11 -11.18 7.01
C ASN A 109 -4.67 -10.74 7.24
N GLU A 110 -3.93 -11.55 7.99
CA GLU A 110 -2.55 -11.23 8.30
C GLU A 110 -1.62 -11.49 7.11
N LEU A 111 -0.92 -10.43 6.66
CA LEU A 111 -0.03 -10.46 5.49
C LEU A 111 1.45 -10.52 5.90
N ARG A 112 1.87 -11.62 6.54
CA ARG A 112 3.27 -11.85 6.93
C ARG A 112 4.00 -12.82 6.00
N ASN A 113 5.19 -12.42 5.53
CA ASN A 113 6.05 -13.24 4.67
C ASN A 113 6.52 -14.54 5.33
N ARG A 114 6.70 -14.56 6.66
CA ARG A 114 7.13 -15.76 7.39
C ARG A 114 6.20 -16.96 7.19
N PHE A 115 4.91 -16.70 6.96
CA PHE A 115 3.94 -17.76 6.71
C PHE A 115 4.13 -18.43 5.34
N MET A 116 4.88 -17.81 4.42
CA MET A 116 5.18 -18.33 3.09
C MET A 116 6.50 -19.10 3.02
N VAL A 117 7.17 -19.36 4.14
CA VAL A 117 8.41 -20.15 4.16
C VAL A 117 8.03 -21.63 3.98
N VAL A 118 8.69 -22.31 3.05
CA VAL A 118 8.59 -23.77 2.87
C VAL A 118 9.39 -24.44 3.99
N ASP A 119 8.84 -25.48 4.62
CA ASP A 119 9.51 -26.27 5.67
C ASP A 119 10.05 -25.41 6.83
N ALA A 120 9.23 -24.45 7.31
CA ALA A 120 9.62 -23.60 8.42
C ALA A 120 9.84 -24.44 9.69
N PRO A 121 10.98 -24.28 10.40
CA PRO A 121 11.23 -24.99 11.65
C PRO A 121 10.20 -24.58 12.71
N GLU A 122 9.70 -25.55 13.47
CA GLU A 122 8.81 -25.32 14.61
C GLU A 122 9.55 -24.44 15.65
N GLY A 123 9.00 -23.27 15.97
CA GLY A 123 9.58 -22.36 16.98
C GLY A 123 10.20 -21.05 16.46
N MET A 124 9.92 -20.62 15.22
CA MET A 124 10.33 -19.30 14.72
C MET A 124 9.54 -18.16 15.42
N ASP A 125 10.00 -17.79 16.62
CA ASP A 125 9.39 -16.79 17.51
C ASP A 125 9.48 -15.34 16.98
N ILE A 126 8.68 -14.45 17.58
CA ILE A 126 8.01 -13.27 17.01
C ILE A 126 8.92 -12.11 16.51
N SER A 127 10.24 -12.17 16.62
CA SER A 127 11.09 -10.99 16.39
C SER A 127 11.87 -11.02 15.06
N THR A 128 11.89 -9.87 14.35
CA THR A 128 12.75 -9.45 13.20
C THR A 128 12.15 -9.60 11.77
N PRO A 129 12.70 -8.90 10.74
CA PRO A 129 12.13 -7.66 10.19
C PRO A 129 11.66 -7.82 8.72
N THR A 130 10.63 -7.08 8.32
CA THR A 130 10.22 -6.93 6.91
C THR A 130 11.24 -6.03 6.18
N SER A 131 12.46 -6.51 5.94
CA SER A 131 13.49 -5.75 5.23
C SER A 131 13.51 -6.16 3.76
N THR A 132 13.13 -5.23 2.90
CA THR A 132 13.25 -5.28 1.45
C THR A 132 14.73 -5.28 1.04
N PRO A 133 15.25 -6.22 0.22
CA PRO A 133 16.54 -6.05 -0.43
C PRO A 133 16.31 -5.34 -1.76
N THR A 134 16.39 -4.01 -1.78
CA THR A 134 16.75 -3.28 -2.99
C THR A 134 17.59 -2.07 -2.58
N SER A 135 18.81 -2.07 -3.05
CA SER A 135 19.87 -1.10 -2.76
C SER A 135 19.49 0.31 -3.22
N THR A 136 19.21 1.21 -2.29
CA THR A 136 19.57 2.64 -2.31
C THR A 136 19.38 3.20 -0.88
N PRO A 137 20.24 4.09 -0.36
CA PRO A 137 20.32 4.35 1.07
C PRO A 137 19.24 5.33 1.53
N THR A 138 18.72 5.14 2.73
CA THR A 138 18.89 6.07 3.87
C THR A 138 17.87 5.74 4.97
N SER A 139 18.44 5.52 6.16
CA SER A 139 17.85 5.58 7.51
C SER A 139 16.78 4.55 7.90
N SER A 140 17.12 3.89 9.01
CA SER A 140 16.30 3.02 9.84
C SER A 140 15.02 3.73 10.30
N ASP A 141 13.83 3.29 9.89
CA ASP A 141 12.58 3.87 10.40
C ASP A 141 11.50 2.81 10.63
N ASN A 142 11.04 2.74 11.87
CA ASN A 142 9.67 2.29 12.14
C ASN A 142 8.72 3.29 11.45
N PRO A 143 7.79 2.87 10.58
CA PRO A 143 6.91 3.79 9.83
C PRO A 143 5.97 4.67 10.66
N LEU A 144 5.98 4.50 11.99
CA LEU A 144 5.16 5.20 12.98
C LEU A 144 5.96 6.05 13.97
N LEU A 145 7.30 5.99 13.96
CA LEU A 145 8.14 6.90 14.74
C LEU A 145 8.34 8.18 13.91
N ILE A 146 7.68 9.24 14.32
CA ILE A 146 7.99 10.59 13.84
C ILE A 146 8.88 11.23 14.92
N ASP A 147 10.17 11.35 14.67
CA ASP A 147 11.08 12.04 15.58
C ASP A 147 11.06 13.57 15.38
N ASN A 148 10.31 14.05 14.38
CA ASN A 148 10.14 15.47 14.10
C ASN A 148 8.93 16.07 14.83
N GLU A 149 9.21 16.82 15.90
CA GLU A 149 8.19 17.47 16.73
C GLU A 149 7.30 18.46 15.95
N ASN A 150 7.84 19.13 14.94
CA ASN A 150 7.07 20.08 14.12
C ASN A 150 6.01 19.36 13.27
N ILE A 151 6.32 18.18 12.75
CA ILE A 151 5.37 17.34 12.00
C ILE A 151 4.27 16.84 12.94
N ILE A 152 4.63 16.39 14.15
CA ILE A 152 3.64 15.94 15.14
C ILE A 152 2.67 17.07 15.52
N ARG A 153 3.20 18.26 15.84
CA ARG A 153 2.38 19.44 16.17
C ARG A 153 1.45 19.81 15.03
N LEU A 154 1.94 19.77 13.79
CA LEU A 154 1.14 20.02 12.60
C LEU A 154 0.03 18.97 12.41
N ILE A 155 0.34 17.67 12.59
CA ILE A 155 -0.64 16.59 12.47
C ILE A 155 -1.78 16.77 13.48
N LYS A 156 -1.45 17.09 14.74
CA LYS A 156 -2.44 17.38 15.78
C LYS A 156 -3.30 18.61 15.45
N ALA A 157 -2.70 19.65 14.89
CA ALA A 157 -3.41 20.88 14.52
C ALA A 157 -4.39 20.68 13.36
N ILE A 158 -4.05 19.86 12.36
CA ILE A 158 -4.93 19.56 11.22
C ILE A 158 -6.06 18.62 11.65
N ALA A 159 -5.75 17.55 12.38
CA ALA A 159 -6.71 16.53 12.80
C ALA A 159 -7.63 16.10 11.63
N ASN A 160 -8.96 16.22 11.79
CA ASN A 160 -9.95 15.90 10.75
C ASN A 160 -10.39 17.11 9.91
N ASN A 161 -9.68 18.24 9.99
CA ASN A 161 -10.04 19.48 9.30
C ASN A 161 -9.27 19.70 7.98
N ARG A 162 -9.73 20.68 7.20
CA ARG A 162 -9.04 21.19 6.00
C ARG A 162 -8.64 22.63 6.22
N LEU A 163 -7.35 22.85 6.45
CA LEU A 163 -6.81 24.14 6.86
C LEU A 163 -5.93 24.76 5.77
N SER A 164 -6.03 26.07 5.61
CA SER A 164 -5.07 26.86 4.85
C SER A 164 -3.75 27.01 5.63
N VAL A 165 -2.67 27.44 4.97
CA VAL A 165 -1.38 27.72 5.62
C VAL A 165 -1.54 28.71 6.79
N LYS A 166 -2.39 29.73 6.63
CA LYS A 166 -2.63 30.73 7.68
C LYS A 166 -3.31 30.11 8.91
N GLU A 167 -4.34 29.28 8.68
CA GLU A 167 -5.04 28.58 9.77
C GLU A 167 -4.12 27.58 10.48
N MET A 168 -3.29 26.84 9.73
CA MET A 168 -2.30 25.91 10.32
C MET A 168 -1.27 26.66 11.16
N MET A 169 -0.70 27.76 10.67
CA MET A 169 0.26 28.59 11.41
C MET A 169 -0.32 29.12 12.72
N VAL A 170 -1.58 29.59 12.69
CA VAL A 170 -2.29 30.03 13.91
C VAL A 170 -2.47 28.86 14.88
N ALA A 171 -2.89 27.69 14.39
CA ALA A 171 -3.14 26.52 15.23
C ALA A 171 -1.87 25.96 15.89
N VAL A 172 -0.71 26.03 15.23
CA VAL A 172 0.58 25.61 15.80
C VAL A 172 1.34 26.74 16.53
N GLY A 173 0.79 27.95 16.58
CA GLY A 173 1.39 29.09 17.28
C GLY A 173 2.61 29.73 16.61
N LEU A 174 2.80 29.54 15.30
CA LEU A 174 3.96 30.06 14.55
C LEU A 174 3.62 31.33 13.77
N LYS A 175 4.55 32.30 13.77
CA LYS A 175 4.38 33.60 13.09
C LYS A 175 5.17 33.71 11.78
N ASN A 176 6.29 32.99 11.64
CA ASN A 176 7.12 33.03 10.46
C ASN A 176 6.65 31.97 9.44
N ARG A 177 6.19 32.44 8.28
CA ARG A 177 5.65 31.59 7.21
C ARG A 177 6.74 30.75 6.53
N GLU A 178 7.89 31.32 6.22
CA GLU A 178 8.95 30.60 5.51
C GLU A 178 9.47 29.44 6.35
N ASN A 179 9.73 29.70 7.64
CA ASN A 179 10.16 28.68 8.59
C ASN A 179 9.11 27.56 8.75
N PHE A 180 7.82 27.92 8.85
CA PHE A 180 6.73 26.94 8.90
C PHE A 180 6.69 26.05 7.65
N MET A 181 6.85 26.65 6.47
CA MET A 181 6.86 25.89 5.21
C MET A 181 8.07 24.93 5.17
N GLU A 182 9.26 25.41 5.53
CA GLU A 182 10.51 24.65 5.42
C GLU A 182 10.60 23.50 6.43
N TYR A 183 10.21 23.72 7.68
CA TYR A 183 10.45 22.76 8.77
C TYR A 183 9.20 22.02 9.25
N SER A 184 7.99 22.44 8.84
CA SER A 184 6.75 21.77 9.23
C SER A 184 5.99 21.22 8.02
N LEU A 185 5.54 22.10 7.11
CA LEU A 185 4.61 21.70 6.06
C LEU A 185 5.27 20.92 4.91
N ASN A 186 6.38 21.41 4.35
CA ASN A 186 7.07 20.73 3.25
C ASN A 186 7.61 19.34 3.67
N PRO A 187 8.23 19.18 4.86
CA PRO A 187 8.61 17.86 5.36
C PRO A 187 7.41 16.93 5.53
N ALA A 188 6.31 17.41 6.13
CA ALA A 188 5.10 16.60 6.33
C ALA A 188 4.44 16.16 5.00
N MET A 189 4.50 17.01 3.96
CA MET A 189 4.06 16.64 2.61
C MET A 189 5.02 15.65 1.94
N LYS A 190 6.33 15.87 2.06
CA LYS A 190 7.37 15.00 1.50
C LYS A 190 7.31 13.59 2.09
N GLU A 191 7.05 13.50 3.40
CA GLU A 191 6.90 12.24 4.13
C GLU A 191 5.50 11.62 3.99
N GLY A 192 4.59 12.30 3.30
CA GLY A 192 3.27 11.79 2.93
C GLY A 192 2.23 11.83 4.05
N PHE A 193 2.42 12.63 5.10
CA PHE A 193 1.44 12.80 6.19
C PHE A 193 0.36 13.83 5.86
N VAL A 194 0.67 14.81 5.02
CA VAL A 194 -0.23 15.91 4.64
C VAL A 194 -0.36 15.98 3.12
N SER A 195 -1.58 16.21 2.63
CA SER A 195 -1.87 16.39 1.21
C SER A 195 -2.50 17.75 0.90
N MET A 196 -2.34 18.20 -0.34
CA MET A 196 -2.99 19.41 -0.88
C MET A 196 -4.40 19.07 -1.39
N LEU A 197 -5.34 20.00 -1.21
CA LEU A 197 -6.67 19.92 -1.81
C LEU A 197 -6.62 20.02 -3.34
N TYR A 198 -5.71 20.84 -3.88
CA TYR A 198 -5.47 20.99 -5.31
C TYR A 198 -4.00 20.71 -5.64
N PRO A 199 -3.61 19.43 -5.81
CA PRO A 199 -2.21 19.06 -6.05
C PRO A 199 -1.68 19.58 -7.40
N ASP A 200 -2.52 19.57 -8.45
CA ASP A 200 -2.13 20.02 -9.79
C ASP A 200 -1.97 21.55 -9.90
N LYS A 201 -2.48 22.29 -8.90
CA LYS A 201 -2.40 23.74 -8.82
C LYS A 201 -1.90 24.17 -7.44
N PRO A 202 -0.61 24.00 -7.12
CA PRO A 202 -0.06 24.28 -5.79
C PRO A 202 -0.29 25.72 -5.31
N ARG A 203 -0.39 26.67 -6.25
CA ARG A 203 -0.64 28.10 -5.98
C ARG A 203 -2.13 28.49 -6.07
N HIS A 204 -3.05 27.53 -5.99
CA HIS A 204 -4.48 27.82 -6.04
C HIS A 204 -4.90 28.75 -4.88
N PRO A 205 -5.71 29.81 -5.11
CA PRO A 205 -6.07 30.79 -4.08
C PRO A 205 -6.90 30.19 -2.93
N ARG A 206 -7.57 29.06 -3.16
CA ARG A 206 -8.34 28.32 -2.15
C ARG A 206 -7.62 27.05 -1.66
N GLN A 207 -6.29 27.01 -1.77
CA GLN A 207 -5.52 25.84 -1.35
C GLN A 207 -5.73 25.55 0.14
N LYS A 208 -6.00 24.29 0.43
CA LYS A 208 -6.13 23.74 1.79
C LYS A 208 -5.32 22.47 1.89
N TYR A 209 -5.02 22.10 3.13
CA TYR A 209 -4.20 20.96 3.48
C TYR A 209 -4.97 20.08 4.45
N MET A 210 -4.82 18.77 4.31
CA MET A 210 -5.49 17.75 5.13
C MET A 210 -4.57 16.57 5.38
N LEU A 211 -4.87 15.79 6.41
CA LEU A 211 -4.12 14.57 6.67
C LEU A 211 -4.43 13.52 5.59
N THR A 212 -3.39 12.77 5.22
CA THR A 212 -3.53 11.52 4.46
C THR A 212 -3.91 10.38 5.40
N ILE A 213 -4.14 9.18 4.87
CA ILE A 213 -4.34 7.97 5.67
C ILE A 213 -3.15 7.73 6.61
N LYS A 214 -1.92 7.99 6.15
CA LYS A 214 -0.70 7.93 6.96
C LYS A 214 -0.70 8.96 8.10
N GLY A 215 -1.09 10.21 7.81
CA GLY A 215 -1.21 11.26 8.82
C GLY A 215 -2.29 10.97 9.87
N LEU A 216 -3.44 10.43 9.43
CA LEU A 216 -4.55 10.01 10.30
C LEU A 216 -4.16 8.85 11.21
N ALA A 217 -3.43 7.86 10.71
CA ALA A 217 -2.92 6.76 11.52
C ALA A 217 -2.05 7.28 12.68
N VAL A 218 -1.13 8.20 12.39
CA VAL A 218 -0.27 8.84 13.41
C VAL A 218 -1.08 9.71 14.38
N TYR A 219 -2.05 10.46 13.89
CA TYR A 219 -2.96 11.24 14.75
C TYR A 219 -3.68 10.33 15.73
N ASN A 220 -4.30 9.24 15.26
CA ASN A 220 -5.06 8.31 16.09
C ASN A 220 -4.16 7.59 17.10
N SER A 221 -2.98 7.12 16.69
CA SER A 221 -2.02 6.47 17.60
C SER A 221 -1.52 7.38 18.73
N ASN A 222 -1.45 8.70 18.49
CA ASN A 222 -1.03 9.68 19.50
C ASN A 222 -2.17 10.23 20.37
N ASN A 223 -3.44 10.02 20.00
CA ASN A 223 -4.62 10.39 20.80
C ASN A 223 -5.18 9.23 21.63
N LEU A 224 -4.69 8.00 21.42
CA LEU A 224 -5.03 6.79 22.18
C LEU A 224 -4.09 6.53 23.38
N LYS A 225 -3.24 7.50 23.73
CA LYS A 225 -2.39 7.50 24.93
C LYS A 225 -2.89 8.46 25.98
#